data_AF-A0A8J6RKJ3-F1
#
_entry.id   AF-A0A8J6RKJ3-F1
#
_cell.length_a   1.000
_cell.length_b   1.000
_cell.length_c   1.000
_cell.angle_alpha   90.00
_cell.angle_beta   90.00
_cell.angle_gamma   90.00
#
_symmetry.space_group_name_H-M   'P 1'
#
loop_
_entity.id
_entity.type
_entity.pdbx_description
1 polymer ?
#
loop_
_entity_poly.entity_id
_entity_poly.type
_entity_poly.pdbx_seq_one_letter_code
_entity_poly.pdbx_strand_id
1 'polypeptide(L)'
;MAASLTRYCLDELSDYEEFERLCHSLLILEGYPLLEPLGGYQDKGRDAIHNCTTTGISTVFAYSVRDDWQVKLAQDAKKVHEHNHKCDVLFFLTTAKISATQRDVAVEKIGEQYGWKLEIREMEWFSAILDAKHSHLKTKYPSIFPPEFLEVDKGLADKERSKYIYISFSSAYQVLAKWLAQKLIVEGYDIWSPQLGLPKDASPFEDFETIIRERCCCLIGLYSASIENEPELIIQRSLAISIGKQRNTNFFIPLCVEDSSFQAITTMISPIKPILFANWAQGWQELIQQVEKTGCACDLPTGKVSASRVNFADESFLNFKKTSLVVSNCLKIVKIPQTIYRYRLSSEIADRDLSDYKEQWAFRLNRNEILSFQPPPENVRSILNIEGTQPIVWTKDSKISGSPAGYVISELLRKAIFIKCYQKGLKYCSETDLQYFPQNLVKNNNLRFIKLDGTKSRVQCCGEQKYWKPSGSERFCYFLAPSFKIRQDLFDQFSLVLTIRYRLTDTEGNPLAGREIASRRKRLCQNWWNHHWLYRTLAVFQFLADEDGFISTGKSPQHTIAVQSEPLIFQTSVSVNQSLFDEFKKGRKEVLDTMYDDDGEEEV
;
A
#
# COMPACT_ATOMS: atom_id res chain seq x y z
N MET A 1 -13.98 -20.00 -8.10
CA MET A 1 -14.32 -20.16 -9.53
C MET A 1 -15.74 -19.66 -9.69
N ALA A 2 -15.91 -18.46 -10.24
CA ALA A 2 -17.23 -17.93 -10.55
C ALA A 2 -17.89 -18.84 -11.60
N ALA A 3 -19.16 -19.16 -11.43
CA ALA A 3 -19.93 -19.87 -12.45
C ALA A 3 -20.09 -18.96 -13.67
N SER A 4 -19.57 -19.37 -14.83
CA SER A 4 -19.82 -18.65 -16.10
C SER A 4 -21.33 -18.67 -16.39
N LEU A 5 -21.92 -17.51 -16.64
CA LEU A 5 -23.34 -17.38 -17.01
C LEU A 5 -23.67 -18.19 -18.26
N THR A 6 -22.71 -18.30 -19.20
CA THR A 6 -22.81 -19.16 -20.38
C THR A 6 -23.04 -20.61 -19.99
N ARG A 7 -22.31 -21.10 -18.98
CA ARG A 7 -22.45 -22.47 -18.50
C ARG A 7 -23.84 -22.71 -17.91
N TYR A 8 -24.33 -21.78 -17.09
CA TYR A 8 -25.68 -21.85 -16.53
C TYR A 8 -26.76 -21.94 -17.63
N CYS A 9 -26.67 -21.10 -18.66
CA CYS A 9 -27.60 -21.13 -19.78
C CYS A 9 -27.57 -22.46 -20.56
N LEU A 10 -26.40 -23.10 -20.65
CA LEU A 10 -26.26 -24.39 -21.33
C LEU A 10 -26.69 -25.58 -20.45
N ASP A 11 -26.55 -25.48 -19.12
CA ASP A 11 -27.06 -26.45 -18.16
C ASP A 11 -28.61 -26.48 -18.16
N GLU A 12 -29.26 -25.32 -18.29
CA GLU A 12 -30.73 -25.16 -18.27
C GLU A 12 -31.39 -25.21 -19.66
N LEU A 13 -30.72 -25.81 -20.65
CA LEU A 13 -31.20 -25.88 -22.04
C LEU A 13 -32.51 -26.65 -22.18
N SER A 14 -33.55 -25.98 -22.69
CA SER A 14 -34.85 -26.61 -23.00
C SER A 14 -35.13 -26.73 -24.51
N ASP A 15 -34.42 -25.98 -25.35
CA ASP A 15 -34.63 -25.94 -26.81
C ASP A 15 -33.50 -26.68 -27.53
N TYR A 16 -33.78 -27.94 -27.88
CA TYR A 16 -32.82 -28.83 -28.49
C TYR A 16 -32.51 -28.46 -29.96
N GLU A 17 -33.50 -27.98 -30.72
CA GLU A 17 -33.29 -27.59 -32.12
C GLU A 17 -32.37 -26.36 -32.22
N GLU A 18 -32.56 -25.37 -31.35
CA GLU A 18 -31.68 -24.21 -31.30
C GLU A 18 -30.27 -24.57 -30.81
N PHE A 19 -30.15 -25.55 -29.91
CA PHE A 19 -28.84 -26.05 -29.48
C PHE A 19 -28.07 -26.67 -30.65
N GLU A 20 -28.70 -27.51 -31.47
CA GLU A 20 -28.07 -28.08 -32.67
C GLU A 20 -27.62 -26.98 -33.65
N ARG A 21 -28.46 -25.96 -33.87
CA ARG A 21 -28.09 -24.80 -34.70
C ARG A 21 -26.91 -24.02 -34.15
N LEU A 22 -26.83 -23.83 -32.84
CA LEU A 22 -25.69 -23.21 -32.17
C LEU A 22 -24.42 -24.03 -32.39
N CYS A 23 -24.51 -25.36 -32.27
CA CYS A 23 -23.40 -26.28 -32.52
C CYS A 23 -22.90 -26.18 -33.96
N HIS A 24 -23.81 -26.15 -34.94
CA HIS A 24 -23.46 -25.95 -36.35
C HIS A 24 -22.69 -24.65 -36.58
N SER A 25 -23.23 -23.54 -36.08
CA SER A 25 -22.57 -22.22 -36.21
C SER A 25 -21.18 -22.21 -35.58
N LEU A 26 -21.03 -22.84 -34.41
CA LEU A 26 -19.74 -22.91 -33.74
C LEU A 26 -18.72 -23.74 -34.52
N LEU A 27 -19.12 -24.93 -34.99
CA LEU A 27 -18.21 -25.86 -35.67
C LEU A 27 -17.76 -25.33 -37.04
N ILE A 28 -18.62 -24.60 -37.74
CA ILE A 28 -18.24 -23.89 -38.97
C ILE A 28 -17.11 -22.89 -38.67
N LEU A 29 -17.19 -22.16 -37.56
CA LEU A 29 -16.16 -21.19 -37.15
C LEU A 29 -14.88 -21.84 -36.61
N GLU A 30 -14.96 -23.02 -36.00
CA GLU A 30 -13.80 -23.77 -35.47
C GLU A 30 -13.13 -24.69 -36.50
N GLY A 31 -13.42 -24.51 -37.79
CA GLY A 31 -12.61 -25.11 -38.88
C GLY A 31 -13.27 -26.26 -39.65
N TYR A 32 -14.60 -26.42 -39.56
CA TYR A 32 -15.37 -27.33 -40.42
C TYR A 32 -16.21 -26.54 -41.44
N PRO A 33 -15.57 -25.91 -42.46
CA PRO A 33 -16.30 -25.19 -43.49
C PRO A 33 -17.18 -26.17 -44.30
N LEU A 34 -18.36 -25.74 -44.77
CA LEU A 34 -19.30 -26.61 -45.51
C LEU A 34 -19.83 -27.79 -44.67
N LEU A 35 -20.01 -27.60 -43.36
CA LEU A 35 -20.76 -28.52 -42.52
C LEU A 35 -22.21 -28.61 -43.03
N GLU A 36 -22.66 -29.82 -43.38
CA GLU A 36 -24.01 -30.07 -43.87
C GLU A 36 -24.90 -30.51 -42.69
N PRO A 37 -25.81 -29.65 -42.19
CA PRO A 37 -26.74 -30.05 -41.14
C PRO A 37 -27.76 -31.04 -41.71
N LEU A 38 -27.99 -32.13 -40.99
CA LEU A 38 -29.06 -33.07 -41.27
C LEU A 38 -30.22 -32.70 -40.33
N GLY A 39 -31.42 -32.60 -40.88
CA GLY A 39 -32.59 -32.14 -40.11
C GLY A 39 -33.75 -33.10 -40.24
N GLY A 40 -34.18 -33.66 -39.12
CA GLY A 40 -35.52 -34.22 -38.92
C GLY A 40 -35.55 -35.54 -38.14
N TYR A 41 -36.75 -35.97 -37.74
CA TYR A 41 -37.00 -37.19 -36.95
C TYR A 41 -36.51 -38.53 -37.58
N GLN A 42 -35.82 -38.48 -38.73
CA GLN A 42 -35.25 -39.63 -39.45
C GLN A 42 -33.71 -39.61 -39.53
N ASP A 43 -33.01 -38.88 -38.66
CA ASP A 43 -31.58 -38.58 -38.83
C ASP A 43 -30.58 -39.74 -38.67
N LYS A 44 -31.04 -41.01 -38.53
CA LYS A 44 -30.20 -42.22 -38.59
C LYS A 44 -28.90 -42.13 -37.75
N GLY A 45 -28.91 -41.35 -36.66
CA GLY A 45 -27.78 -41.14 -35.75
C GLY A 45 -26.76 -40.08 -36.17
N ARG A 46 -27.10 -39.13 -37.04
CA ARG A 46 -26.21 -38.08 -37.55
C ARG A 46 -26.90 -36.72 -37.49
N ASP A 47 -26.30 -35.75 -36.83
CA ASP A 47 -26.84 -34.39 -36.74
C ASP A 47 -26.18 -33.47 -37.79
N ALA A 48 -24.92 -33.75 -38.16
CA ALA A 48 -24.28 -33.13 -39.32
C ALA A 48 -23.20 -34.01 -39.95
N ILE A 49 -22.79 -33.66 -41.16
CA ILE A 49 -21.66 -34.30 -41.85
C ILE A 49 -20.72 -33.23 -42.39
N HIS A 50 -19.42 -33.48 -42.28
CA HIS A 50 -18.39 -32.72 -42.99
C HIS A 50 -17.50 -33.66 -43.79
N ASN A 51 -17.40 -33.42 -45.09
CA ASN A 51 -16.46 -34.12 -45.96
C ASN A 51 -15.33 -33.17 -46.34
N CYS A 52 -14.13 -33.43 -45.80
CA CYS A 52 -12.98 -32.61 -46.10
C CYS A 52 -12.47 -32.93 -47.51
N THR A 53 -12.65 -32.01 -48.46
CA THR A 53 -12.27 -32.21 -49.87
C THR A 53 -10.77 -32.34 -50.10
N THR A 54 -9.94 -31.84 -49.19
CA THR A 54 -8.48 -31.89 -49.26
C THR A 54 -7.88 -33.18 -48.70
N THR A 55 -8.47 -33.73 -47.64
CA THR A 55 -7.96 -34.96 -46.98
C THR A 55 -8.77 -36.21 -47.32
N GLY A 56 -9.99 -36.05 -47.86
CA GLY A 56 -10.92 -37.14 -48.14
C GLY A 56 -11.60 -37.74 -46.91
N ILE A 57 -11.31 -37.19 -45.71
CA ILE A 57 -11.84 -37.64 -44.41
C ILE A 57 -13.30 -37.20 -44.28
N SER A 58 -14.16 -38.17 -43.94
CA SER A 58 -15.57 -37.96 -43.63
C SER A 58 -15.77 -37.92 -42.12
N THR A 59 -16.21 -36.77 -41.61
CA THR A 59 -16.52 -36.55 -40.19
C THR A 59 -18.03 -36.54 -40.00
N VAL A 60 -18.52 -37.40 -39.12
CA VAL A 60 -19.92 -37.46 -38.71
C VAL A 60 -20.04 -36.77 -37.35
N PHE A 61 -21.00 -35.86 -37.22
CA PHE A 61 -21.29 -35.14 -35.98
C PHE A 61 -22.55 -35.68 -35.32
N ALA A 62 -22.46 -35.85 -34.01
CA ALA A 62 -23.58 -36.18 -33.16
C ALA A 62 -23.56 -35.30 -31.90
N TYR A 63 -24.71 -34.77 -31.52
CA TYR A 63 -24.92 -33.87 -30.41
C TYR A 63 -25.86 -34.53 -29.38
N SER A 64 -25.64 -34.23 -28.09
CA SER A 64 -26.48 -34.77 -27.04
C SER A 64 -26.55 -33.87 -25.82
N VAL A 65 -27.78 -33.54 -25.41
CA VAL A 65 -28.05 -32.89 -24.11
C VAL A 65 -28.38 -33.89 -22.99
N ARG A 66 -28.33 -35.19 -23.27
CA ARG A 66 -28.68 -36.26 -22.32
C ARG A 66 -27.56 -36.55 -21.33
N ASP A 67 -27.92 -36.78 -20.06
CA ASP A 67 -26.99 -37.21 -19.00
C ASP A 67 -26.40 -38.61 -19.26
N ASP A 68 -27.17 -39.51 -19.89
CA ASP A 68 -26.73 -40.86 -20.25
C ASP A 68 -25.98 -40.91 -21.59
N TRP A 69 -25.02 -39.99 -21.75
CA TRP A 69 -24.29 -39.74 -23.00
C TRP A 69 -23.61 -40.98 -23.58
N GLN A 70 -23.14 -41.93 -22.76
CA GLN A 70 -22.52 -43.18 -23.23
C GLN A 70 -23.51 -44.08 -23.97
N VAL A 71 -24.76 -44.12 -23.51
CA VAL A 71 -25.84 -44.88 -24.14
C VAL A 71 -26.22 -44.21 -25.46
N LYS A 72 -26.35 -42.87 -25.47
CA LYS A 72 -26.63 -42.10 -26.69
C LYS A 72 -25.54 -42.26 -27.74
N LEU A 73 -24.27 -42.10 -27.36
CA LEU A 73 -23.12 -42.31 -28.24
C LEU A 73 -23.14 -43.70 -28.88
N ALA A 74 -23.37 -44.75 -28.09
CA ALA A 74 -23.43 -46.12 -28.60
C ALA A 74 -24.62 -46.33 -29.57
N GLN A 75 -25.78 -45.73 -29.28
CA GLN A 75 -26.96 -45.79 -30.15
C GLN A 75 -26.72 -45.08 -31.48
N ASP A 76 -26.12 -43.89 -31.45
CA ASP A 76 -25.83 -43.11 -32.66
C ASP A 76 -24.77 -43.80 -33.52
N ALA A 77 -23.66 -44.24 -32.91
CA ALA A 77 -22.61 -44.97 -33.61
C ALA A 77 -23.14 -46.25 -34.29
N LYS A 78 -23.99 -47.01 -33.59
CA LYS A 78 -24.64 -48.20 -34.14
C LYS A 78 -25.51 -47.86 -35.36
N LYS A 79 -26.33 -46.81 -35.29
CA LYS A 79 -27.18 -46.39 -36.41
C LYS A 79 -26.34 -45.92 -37.61
N VAL A 80 -25.25 -45.19 -37.37
CA VAL A 80 -24.32 -44.76 -38.44
C VAL A 80 -23.73 -45.96 -39.17
N HIS A 81 -23.36 -47.00 -38.42
CA HIS A 81 -22.79 -48.23 -38.97
C HIS A 81 -23.83 -49.07 -39.73
N GLU A 82 -25.01 -49.29 -39.14
CA GLU A 82 -26.09 -50.10 -39.75
C GLU A 82 -26.57 -49.53 -41.09
N HIS A 83 -26.53 -48.21 -41.26
CA HIS A 83 -26.90 -47.54 -42.51
C HIS A 83 -25.74 -47.39 -43.50
N ASN A 84 -24.58 -48.01 -43.22
CA ASN A 84 -23.38 -48.05 -44.04
C ASN A 84 -22.91 -46.65 -44.49
N HIS A 85 -22.97 -45.68 -43.57
CA HIS A 85 -22.50 -44.33 -43.83
C HIS A 85 -20.97 -44.27 -43.78
N LYS A 86 -20.35 -43.55 -44.73
CA LYS A 86 -18.92 -43.30 -44.69
C LYS A 86 -18.61 -42.46 -43.45
N CYS A 87 -17.74 -42.96 -42.59
CA CYS A 87 -17.33 -42.32 -41.35
C CYS A 87 -15.88 -42.70 -41.07
N ASP A 88 -15.01 -41.70 -40.99
CA ASP A 88 -13.61 -41.85 -40.60
C ASP A 88 -13.40 -41.29 -39.18
N VAL A 89 -14.10 -40.19 -38.87
CA VAL A 89 -14.11 -39.54 -37.55
C VAL A 89 -15.55 -39.35 -37.07
N LEU A 90 -15.83 -39.82 -35.85
CA LEU A 90 -17.09 -39.53 -35.15
C LEU A 90 -16.81 -38.41 -34.13
N PHE A 91 -17.41 -37.24 -34.34
CA PHE A 91 -17.33 -36.11 -33.43
C PHE A 91 -18.59 -36.06 -32.56
N PHE A 92 -18.43 -36.19 -31.25
CA PHE A 92 -19.54 -36.22 -30.30
C PHE A 92 -19.45 -35.04 -29.34
N LEU A 93 -20.45 -34.16 -29.38
CA LEU A 93 -20.55 -33.00 -28.48
C LEU A 93 -21.67 -33.25 -27.46
N THR A 94 -21.39 -33.04 -26.18
CA THR A 94 -22.40 -33.21 -25.15
C THR A 94 -22.33 -32.19 -24.02
N THR A 95 -23.49 -31.90 -23.42
CA THR A 95 -23.60 -31.08 -22.20
C THR A 95 -23.20 -31.85 -20.93
N ALA A 96 -23.19 -33.19 -20.98
CA ALA A 96 -22.81 -34.02 -19.84
C ALA A 96 -21.31 -33.87 -19.48
N LYS A 97 -21.00 -33.99 -18.19
CA LYS A 97 -19.61 -34.01 -17.69
C LYS A 97 -18.97 -35.37 -17.95
N ILE A 98 -17.75 -35.37 -18.48
CA ILE A 98 -17.04 -36.60 -18.85
C ILE A 98 -15.70 -36.66 -18.15
N SER A 99 -15.49 -37.69 -17.33
CA SER A 99 -14.17 -37.95 -16.77
C SER A 99 -13.19 -38.46 -17.83
N ALA A 100 -11.89 -38.21 -17.65
CA ALA A 100 -10.84 -38.69 -18.55
C ALA A 100 -10.93 -40.21 -18.79
N THR A 101 -11.12 -40.99 -17.72
CA THR A 101 -11.26 -42.45 -17.81
C THR A 101 -12.46 -42.89 -18.66
N GLN A 102 -13.61 -42.23 -18.53
CA GLN A 102 -14.78 -42.56 -19.36
C GLN A 102 -14.57 -42.20 -20.83
N ARG A 103 -13.83 -41.12 -21.11
CA ARG A 103 -13.46 -40.71 -22.47
C ARG A 103 -12.55 -41.76 -23.12
N ASP A 104 -11.51 -42.19 -22.42
CA ASP A 104 -10.54 -43.16 -22.94
C ASP A 104 -11.23 -44.49 -23.28
N VAL A 105 -12.08 -44.99 -22.38
CA VAL A 105 -12.88 -46.21 -22.61
C VAL A 105 -13.82 -46.07 -23.82
N ALA A 106 -14.45 -44.90 -24.00
CA ALA A 106 -15.35 -44.68 -25.13
C ALA A 106 -14.58 -44.63 -26.47
N VAL A 107 -13.40 -44.01 -26.48
CA VAL A 107 -12.53 -43.93 -27.67
C VAL A 107 -12.04 -45.32 -28.07
N GLU A 108 -11.56 -46.11 -27.12
CA GLU A 108 -11.12 -47.49 -27.35
C GLU A 108 -12.27 -48.33 -27.91
N LYS A 109 -13.45 -48.29 -27.28
CA LYS A 109 -14.62 -49.05 -27.71
C LYS A 109 -15.09 -48.72 -29.14
N ILE A 110 -15.16 -47.45 -29.51
CA ILE A 110 -15.57 -47.04 -30.86
C ILE A 110 -14.51 -47.42 -31.90
N GLY A 111 -13.23 -47.27 -31.55
CA GLY A 111 -12.11 -47.69 -32.40
C GLY A 111 -12.10 -49.19 -32.66
N GLU A 112 -12.25 -50.01 -31.63
CA GLU A 112 -12.28 -51.48 -31.75
C GLU A 112 -13.52 -51.98 -32.51
N GLN A 113 -14.69 -51.40 -32.23
CA GLN A 113 -15.96 -51.92 -32.77
C GLN A 113 -16.22 -51.48 -34.21
N TYR A 114 -15.84 -50.25 -34.58
CA TYR A 114 -16.21 -49.67 -35.87
C TYR A 114 -15.00 -49.21 -36.71
N GLY A 115 -13.79 -49.16 -36.13
CA GLY A 115 -12.59 -48.68 -36.81
C GLY A 115 -12.53 -47.17 -36.98
N TRP A 116 -13.34 -46.40 -36.25
CA TRP A 116 -13.43 -44.94 -36.37
C TRP A 116 -12.61 -44.22 -35.29
N LYS A 117 -12.10 -43.03 -35.61
CA LYS A 117 -11.56 -42.13 -34.59
C LYS A 117 -12.71 -41.42 -33.89
N LEU A 118 -12.75 -41.46 -32.56
CA LEU A 118 -13.74 -40.74 -31.77
C LEU A 118 -13.16 -39.45 -31.18
N GLU A 119 -13.83 -38.32 -31.41
CA GLU A 119 -13.53 -37.05 -30.77
C GLU A 119 -14.70 -36.60 -29.90
N ILE A 120 -14.51 -36.58 -28.57
CA ILE A 120 -15.54 -36.12 -27.64
C ILE A 120 -15.21 -34.72 -27.14
N ARG A 121 -16.20 -33.82 -27.19
CA ARG A 121 -16.17 -32.50 -26.55
C ARG A 121 -17.29 -32.38 -25.54
N GLU A 122 -16.95 -31.89 -24.36
CA GLU A 122 -17.89 -31.66 -23.27
C GLU A 122 -18.20 -30.17 -23.10
N MET A 123 -19.17 -29.87 -22.24
CA MET A 123 -19.69 -28.52 -22.05
C MET A 123 -18.64 -27.48 -21.68
N GLU A 124 -17.61 -27.84 -20.92
CA GLU A 124 -16.57 -26.89 -20.50
C GLU A 124 -15.75 -26.37 -21.69
N TRP A 125 -15.47 -27.25 -22.65
CA TRP A 125 -14.82 -26.85 -23.90
C TRP A 125 -15.72 -25.92 -24.71
N PHE A 126 -17.01 -26.28 -24.80
CA PHE A 126 -18.00 -25.52 -25.56
C PHE A 126 -18.21 -24.12 -24.99
N SER A 127 -18.39 -24.00 -23.67
CA SER A 127 -18.54 -22.71 -22.99
C SER A 127 -17.28 -21.86 -23.10
N ALA A 128 -16.10 -22.47 -22.94
CA ALA A 128 -14.84 -21.73 -23.01
C ALA A 128 -14.59 -21.12 -24.40
N ILE A 129 -14.92 -21.83 -25.47
CA ILE A 129 -14.77 -21.31 -26.84
C ILE A 129 -15.81 -20.23 -27.14
N LEU A 130 -17.05 -20.41 -26.71
CA LEU A 130 -18.09 -19.39 -26.83
C LEU A 130 -17.72 -18.11 -26.08
N ASP A 131 -17.14 -18.22 -24.89
CA ASP A 131 -16.71 -17.06 -24.10
C ASP A 131 -15.48 -16.38 -24.72
N ALA A 132 -14.47 -17.16 -25.11
CA ALA A 132 -13.17 -16.63 -25.51
C ALA A 132 -13.08 -16.15 -26.96
N LYS A 133 -13.75 -16.86 -27.90
CA LYS A 133 -13.58 -16.61 -29.34
C LYS A 133 -14.87 -16.17 -30.03
N HIS A 134 -16.00 -16.78 -29.67
CA HIS A 134 -17.24 -16.66 -30.45
C HIS A 134 -18.41 -16.08 -29.65
N SER A 135 -18.13 -15.11 -28.78
CA SER A 135 -19.14 -14.51 -27.88
C SER A 135 -20.29 -13.84 -28.62
N HIS A 136 -20.05 -13.36 -29.84
CA HIS A 136 -21.04 -12.81 -30.74
C HIS A 136 -22.10 -13.83 -31.20
N LEU A 137 -21.85 -15.15 -31.07
CA LEU A 137 -22.88 -16.14 -31.34
C LEU A 137 -23.99 -16.08 -30.29
N LYS A 138 -23.67 -15.75 -29.03
CA LYS A 138 -24.68 -15.73 -27.95
C LYS A 138 -25.85 -14.79 -28.26
N THR A 139 -25.60 -13.66 -28.92
CA THR A 139 -26.65 -12.70 -29.32
C THR A 139 -27.56 -13.22 -30.44
N LYS A 140 -27.12 -14.22 -31.21
CA LYS A 140 -27.91 -14.84 -32.28
C LYS A 140 -28.86 -15.93 -31.78
N TYR A 141 -28.65 -16.41 -30.56
CA TYR A 141 -29.42 -17.52 -29.96
C TYR A 141 -30.09 -17.07 -28.64
N PRO A 142 -31.05 -16.13 -28.69
CA PRO A 142 -31.67 -15.55 -27.48
C PRO A 142 -32.54 -16.54 -26.69
N SER A 143 -32.99 -17.64 -27.31
CA SER A 143 -33.70 -18.73 -26.64
C SER A 143 -32.80 -19.51 -25.68
N ILE A 144 -31.50 -19.59 -25.99
CA ILE A 144 -30.48 -20.24 -25.16
C ILE A 144 -29.83 -19.20 -24.24
N PHE A 145 -29.55 -18.00 -24.76
CA PHE A 145 -28.90 -16.92 -24.02
C PHE A 145 -29.80 -15.69 -23.95
N PRO A 146 -30.70 -15.60 -22.94
CA PRO A 146 -31.61 -14.48 -22.83
C PRO A 146 -30.87 -13.13 -22.77
N PRO A 147 -31.38 -12.07 -23.43
CA PRO A 147 -30.72 -10.76 -23.47
C PRO A 147 -30.38 -10.18 -22.10
N GLU A 148 -31.22 -10.44 -21.09
CA GLU A 148 -31.01 -10.03 -19.71
C GLU A 148 -29.71 -10.61 -19.13
N PHE A 149 -29.40 -11.88 -19.42
CA PHE A 149 -28.14 -12.49 -18.99
C PHE A 149 -26.93 -11.93 -19.75
N LEU A 150 -27.09 -11.54 -21.02
CA LEU A 150 -26.03 -10.91 -21.79
C LEU A 150 -25.70 -9.50 -21.30
N GLU A 151 -26.68 -8.76 -20.78
CA GLU A 151 -26.46 -7.47 -20.12
C GLU A 151 -25.77 -7.63 -18.76
N VAL A 152 -26.12 -8.66 -17.99
CA VAL A 152 -25.45 -8.99 -16.73
C VAL A 152 -24.02 -9.49 -16.96
N ASP A 153 -23.78 -10.34 -17.96
CA ASP A 153 -22.46 -10.83 -18.36
C ASP A 153 -21.57 -9.68 -18.85
N LYS A 154 -22.12 -8.73 -19.62
CA LYS A 154 -21.43 -7.47 -19.98
C LYS A 154 -21.12 -6.61 -18.75
N GLY A 155 -22.07 -6.43 -17.84
CA GLY A 155 -21.86 -5.63 -16.62
C GLY A 155 -20.85 -6.24 -15.63
N LEU A 156 -20.76 -7.58 -15.57
CA LEU A 156 -19.77 -8.32 -14.80
C LEU A 156 -18.40 -8.29 -15.49
N ALA A 157 -18.34 -8.51 -16.80
CA ALA A 157 -17.11 -8.43 -17.58
C ALA A 157 -16.53 -7.01 -17.63
N ASP A 158 -17.35 -5.96 -17.71
CA ASP A 158 -16.88 -4.57 -17.69
C ASP A 158 -16.31 -4.18 -16.31
N LYS A 159 -16.86 -4.75 -15.22
CA LYS A 159 -16.29 -4.63 -13.87
C LYS A 159 -14.97 -5.39 -13.70
N GLU A 160 -14.80 -6.55 -14.34
CA GLU A 160 -13.53 -7.29 -14.35
C GLU A 160 -12.48 -6.70 -15.30
N ARG A 161 -12.89 -5.97 -16.36
CA ARG A 161 -11.98 -5.46 -17.40
C ARG A 161 -11.31 -4.15 -17.05
N SER A 162 -11.99 -3.18 -16.43
CA SER A 162 -11.41 -1.85 -16.13
C SER A 162 -10.76 -1.82 -14.75
N LYS A 163 -9.50 -2.24 -14.66
CA LYS A 163 -8.78 -2.40 -13.38
C LYS A 163 -7.64 -1.40 -13.15
N TYR A 164 -7.05 -0.87 -14.23
CA TYR A 164 -5.80 -0.11 -14.13
C TYR A 164 -6.01 1.41 -14.17
N ILE A 165 -5.20 2.14 -13.42
CA ILE A 165 -4.97 3.57 -13.66
C ILE A 165 -3.70 3.73 -14.50
N TYR A 166 -3.82 4.37 -15.66
CA TYR A 166 -2.67 4.66 -16.49
C TYR A 166 -1.99 5.96 -16.07
N ILE A 167 -0.65 5.98 -15.98
CA ILE A 167 0.12 7.21 -15.75
C ILE A 167 0.98 7.51 -16.98
N SER A 168 0.60 8.58 -17.69
CA SER A 168 1.29 9.12 -18.87
C SER A 168 2.14 10.31 -18.44
N PHE A 169 3.47 10.22 -18.59
CA PHE A 169 4.41 11.26 -18.14
C PHE A 169 5.68 11.28 -18.98
N SER A 170 6.33 12.45 -19.03
CA SER A 170 7.66 12.60 -19.63
C SER A 170 8.76 12.25 -18.63
N SER A 171 9.94 11.87 -19.14
CA SER A 171 11.10 11.50 -18.31
C SER A 171 11.46 12.56 -17.26
N ALA A 172 11.24 13.85 -17.54
CA ALA A 172 11.46 14.96 -16.61
C ALA A 172 10.63 14.86 -15.32
N TYR A 173 9.46 14.21 -15.34
CA TYR A 173 8.56 14.05 -14.19
C TYR A 173 8.59 12.64 -13.59
N GLN A 174 9.61 11.83 -13.91
CA GLN A 174 9.71 10.45 -13.44
C GLN A 174 9.63 10.33 -11.91
N VAL A 175 10.23 11.26 -11.16
CA VAL A 175 10.18 11.27 -9.69
C VAL A 175 8.75 11.45 -9.17
N LEU A 176 8.01 12.40 -9.75
CA LEU A 176 6.62 12.66 -9.36
C LEU A 176 5.70 11.52 -9.80
N ALA A 177 5.87 10.99 -11.01
CA ALA A 177 5.12 9.84 -11.51
C ALA A 177 5.31 8.61 -10.63
N LYS A 178 6.55 8.30 -10.22
CA LYS A 178 6.85 7.23 -9.26
C LYS A 178 6.16 7.46 -7.92
N TRP A 179 6.22 8.68 -7.39
CA TRP A 179 5.57 9.02 -6.13
C TRP A 179 4.04 8.86 -6.21
N LEU A 180 3.41 9.32 -7.31
CA LEU A 180 1.97 9.18 -7.55
C LEU A 180 1.55 7.71 -7.65
N ALA A 181 2.27 6.93 -8.46
CA ALA A 181 2.02 5.50 -8.61
C ALA A 181 2.06 4.79 -7.25
N GLN A 182 3.09 5.06 -6.44
CA GLN A 182 3.23 4.48 -5.10
C GLN A 182 2.06 4.84 -4.18
N LYS A 183 1.65 6.11 -4.19
CA LYS A 183 0.55 6.57 -3.35
C LYS A 183 -0.78 5.94 -3.76
N LEU A 184 -1.06 5.83 -5.06
CA LEU A 184 -2.26 5.17 -5.56
C LEU A 184 -2.27 3.67 -5.22
N ILE A 185 -1.12 3.00 -5.30
CA ILE A 185 -0.97 1.60 -4.86
C ILE A 185 -1.25 1.45 -3.37
N VAL A 186 -0.79 2.39 -2.53
CA VAL A 186 -1.10 2.40 -1.08
C VAL A 186 -2.60 2.47 -0.83
N GLU A 187 -3.31 3.32 -1.58
CA GLU A 187 -4.76 3.48 -1.49
C GLU A 187 -5.54 2.29 -2.07
N GLY A 188 -4.88 1.40 -2.81
CA GLY A 188 -5.43 0.12 -3.26
C GLY A 188 -5.73 0.03 -4.76
N TYR A 189 -5.24 0.97 -5.55
CA TYR A 189 -5.37 0.96 -7.01
C TYR A 189 -4.22 0.23 -7.69
N ASP A 190 -4.51 -0.47 -8.79
CA ASP A 190 -3.48 -1.05 -9.66
C ASP A 190 -3.07 -0.04 -10.75
N ILE A 191 -1.75 0.09 -10.97
CA ILE A 191 -1.17 1.10 -11.86
C ILE A 191 -0.55 0.45 -13.08
N TRP A 192 -0.76 1.06 -14.26
CA TRP A 192 -0.07 0.72 -15.50
C TRP A 192 0.77 1.89 -16.00
N SER A 193 2.04 1.65 -16.31
CA SER A 193 2.88 2.57 -17.09
C SER A 193 4.13 1.85 -17.63
N PRO A 194 4.45 1.94 -18.93
CA PRO A 194 5.62 1.30 -19.53
C PRO A 194 6.93 1.64 -18.82
N GLN A 195 7.03 2.86 -18.28
CA GLN A 195 8.24 3.39 -17.66
C GLN A 195 8.35 3.08 -16.15
N LEU A 196 7.28 2.56 -15.53
CA LEU A 196 7.23 2.28 -14.08
C LEU A 196 7.19 0.77 -13.76
N GLY A 197 6.90 -0.08 -14.74
CA GLY A 197 6.84 -1.54 -14.60
C GLY A 197 5.46 -2.12 -14.87
N LEU A 198 5.42 -3.40 -15.27
CA LEU A 198 4.21 -4.13 -15.65
C LEU A 198 3.40 -4.61 -14.43
N PRO A 199 2.05 -4.60 -14.49
CA PRO A 199 1.19 -5.45 -13.66
C PRO A 199 1.57 -6.92 -13.83
N LYS A 200 1.39 -7.73 -12.77
CA LYS A 200 1.82 -9.15 -12.75
C LYS A 200 1.15 -10.02 -13.81
N ASP A 201 0.09 -9.54 -14.43
CA ASP A 201 -0.79 -10.21 -15.39
C ASP A 201 -0.78 -9.58 -16.79
N ALA A 202 -0.06 -8.48 -17.01
CA ALA A 202 0.03 -7.83 -18.32
C ALA A 202 0.98 -8.60 -19.26
N SER A 203 0.53 -8.88 -20.47
CA SER A 203 1.36 -9.53 -21.50
C SER A 203 2.39 -8.52 -22.03
N PRO A 204 3.67 -8.91 -22.20
CA PRO A 204 4.70 -8.05 -22.80
C PRO A 204 4.43 -7.69 -24.29
N PHE A 205 3.37 -8.25 -24.89
CA PHE A 205 2.98 -8.01 -26.28
C PHE A 205 1.75 -7.11 -26.44
N GLU A 206 1.12 -6.64 -25.35
CA GLU A 206 -0.02 -5.72 -25.42
C GLU A 206 0.45 -4.28 -25.66
N ASP A 207 -0.12 -3.62 -26.68
CA ASP A 207 0.17 -2.21 -26.96
C ASP A 207 -0.56 -1.26 -26.00
N PHE A 208 -0.05 -0.03 -25.88
CA PHE A 208 -0.63 0.95 -24.95
C PHE A 208 -2.06 1.36 -25.33
N GLU A 209 -2.42 1.32 -26.62
CA GLU A 209 -3.77 1.69 -27.05
C GLU A 209 -4.81 0.70 -26.56
N THR A 210 -4.54 -0.59 -26.72
CA THR A 210 -5.40 -1.69 -26.28
C THR A 210 -5.59 -1.62 -24.78
N ILE A 211 -4.52 -1.41 -24.01
CA ILE A 211 -4.61 -1.33 -22.54
C ILE A 211 -5.42 -0.09 -22.11
N ILE A 212 -5.14 1.08 -22.68
CA ILE A 212 -5.88 2.31 -22.36
C ILE A 212 -7.37 2.15 -22.71
N ARG A 213 -7.71 1.52 -23.84
CA ARG A 213 -9.10 1.32 -24.26
C ARG A 213 -9.81 0.28 -23.42
N GLU A 214 -9.21 -0.87 -23.20
CA GLU A 214 -9.91 -2.06 -22.75
C GLU A 214 -9.71 -2.35 -21.26
N ARG A 215 -8.63 -1.85 -20.65
CA ARG A 215 -8.24 -2.23 -19.28
C ARG A 215 -8.06 -1.10 -18.29
N CYS A 216 -8.02 0.14 -18.74
CA CYS A 216 -7.87 1.29 -17.86
C CYS A 216 -9.22 1.87 -17.40
N CYS A 217 -9.30 2.22 -16.11
CA CYS A 217 -10.39 3.02 -15.53
C CYS A 217 -10.28 4.49 -15.92
N CYS A 218 -9.05 5.01 -15.86
CA CYS A 218 -8.74 6.40 -16.17
C CYS A 218 -7.26 6.56 -16.51
N LEU A 219 -6.93 7.66 -17.18
CA LEU A 219 -5.59 8.07 -17.54
C LEU A 219 -5.23 9.37 -16.81
N ILE A 220 -4.15 9.31 -16.03
CA ILE A 220 -3.51 10.45 -15.38
C ILE A 220 -2.39 10.96 -16.29
N GLY A 221 -2.51 12.21 -16.76
CA GLY A 221 -1.50 12.83 -17.63
C GLY A 221 -0.70 13.89 -16.89
N LEU A 222 0.60 13.67 -16.68
CA LEU A 222 1.51 14.68 -16.15
C LEU A 222 1.92 15.65 -17.26
N TYR A 223 1.41 16.87 -17.23
CA TYR A 223 1.73 17.88 -18.22
C TYR A 223 3.04 18.59 -17.92
N SER A 224 3.80 18.78 -18.99
CA SER A 224 5.00 19.60 -19.04
C SER A 224 4.86 20.63 -20.14
N ALA A 225 5.59 21.76 -20.04
CA ALA A 225 5.68 22.72 -21.12
C ALA A 225 6.39 22.17 -22.37
N SER A 226 7.08 21.01 -22.26
CA SER A 226 7.94 20.43 -23.30
C SER A 226 7.30 19.23 -24.03
N ILE A 227 5.97 19.15 -24.06
CA ILE A 227 5.21 18.05 -24.71
C ILE A 227 5.50 17.89 -26.20
N GLU A 228 5.88 18.97 -26.89
CA GLU A 228 6.10 18.99 -28.34
C GLU A 228 7.20 18.02 -28.79
N ASN A 229 8.09 17.61 -27.89
CA ASN A 229 9.18 16.68 -28.18
C ASN A 229 8.79 15.20 -27.97
N GLU A 230 7.57 14.89 -27.51
CA GLU A 230 7.16 13.53 -27.15
C GLU A 230 5.79 13.16 -27.80
N PRO A 231 5.76 12.83 -29.10
CA PRO A 231 4.53 12.62 -29.86
C PRO A 231 3.67 11.46 -29.33
N GLU A 232 4.28 10.45 -28.72
CA GLU A 232 3.58 9.32 -28.11
C GLU A 232 2.65 9.76 -26.96
N LEU A 233 3.09 10.72 -26.13
CA LEU A 233 2.26 11.25 -25.05
C LEU A 233 1.04 12.00 -25.59
N ILE A 234 1.20 12.69 -26.72
CA ILE A 234 0.09 13.39 -27.40
C ILE A 234 -0.96 12.39 -27.87
N ILE A 235 -0.53 11.27 -28.45
CA ILE A 235 -1.41 10.17 -28.90
C ILE A 235 -2.18 9.58 -27.72
N GLN A 236 -1.47 9.19 -26.64
CA GLN A 236 -2.08 8.62 -25.43
C GLN A 236 -3.15 9.55 -24.81
N ARG A 237 -2.89 10.86 -24.78
CA ARG A 237 -3.82 11.86 -24.22
C ARG A 237 -5.01 12.11 -25.12
N SER A 238 -4.78 12.20 -26.43
CA SER A 238 -5.85 12.36 -27.41
C SER A 238 -6.80 11.16 -27.38
N LEU A 239 -6.23 9.96 -27.26
CA LEU A 239 -6.96 8.72 -27.05
C LEU A 239 -7.82 8.79 -25.77
N ALA A 240 -7.24 9.15 -24.63
CA ALA A 240 -7.99 9.28 -23.38
C ALA A 240 -9.13 10.30 -23.43
N ILE A 241 -8.91 11.46 -24.07
CA ILE A 241 -9.96 12.47 -24.27
C ILE A 241 -11.08 11.91 -25.15
N SER A 242 -10.75 11.16 -26.22
CA SER A 242 -11.75 10.54 -27.09
C SER A 242 -12.59 9.50 -26.35
N ILE A 243 -11.96 8.67 -25.52
CA ILE A 243 -12.64 7.66 -24.68
C ILE A 243 -13.55 8.35 -23.66
N GLY A 244 -13.06 9.40 -22.98
CA GLY A 244 -13.85 10.16 -22.01
C GLY A 244 -15.12 10.75 -22.63
N LYS A 245 -15.02 11.31 -23.84
CA LYS A 245 -16.17 11.82 -24.60
C LYS A 245 -17.15 10.69 -24.99
N GLN A 246 -16.63 9.57 -25.48
CA GLN A 246 -17.46 8.43 -25.90
C GLN A 246 -18.21 7.79 -24.73
N ARG A 247 -17.56 7.67 -23.57
CA ARG A 247 -18.13 7.04 -22.37
C ARG A 247 -18.92 8.02 -21.50
N ASN A 248 -18.89 9.31 -21.80
CA ASN A 248 -19.40 10.38 -20.92
C ASN A 248 -18.84 10.27 -19.48
N THR A 249 -17.53 10.07 -19.38
CA THR A 249 -16.82 9.89 -18.10
C THR A 249 -15.61 10.82 -18.00
N ASN A 250 -15.17 11.13 -16.78
CA ASN A 250 -13.91 11.82 -16.53
C ASN A 250 -12.73 10.87 -16.65
N PHE A 251 -12.57 10.28 -17.84
CA PHE A 251 -11.53 9.29 -18.12
C PHE A 251 -10.11 9.90 -18.08
N PHE A 252 -9.98 11.18 -18.44
CA PHE A 252 -8.70 11.86 -18.51
C PHE A 252 -8.53 12.87 -17.36
N ILE A 253 -7.45 12.73 -16.60
CA ILE A 253 -7.11 13.58 -15.45
C ILE A 253 -5.77 14.28 -15.71
N PRO A 254 -5.78 15.56 -16.14
CA PRO A 254 -4.57 16.32 -16.39
C PRO A 254 -3.98 16.87 -15.09
N LEU A 255 -2.69 16.62 -14.85
CA LEU A 255 -1.91 17.13 -13.71
C LEU A 255 -0.88 18.15 -14.17
N CYS A 256 -0.75 19.26 -13.42
CA CYS A 256 0.21 20.33 -13.69
C CYS A 256 1.07 20.57 -12.44
N VAL A 257 2.37 20.79 -12.62
CA VAL A 257 3.25 21.15 -11.49
C VAL A 257 3.42 22.67 -11.34
N GLU A 258 3.27 23.41 -12.45
CA GLU A 258 3.46 24.86 -12.52
C GLU A 258 2.19 25.60 -12.96
N ASP A 259 1.96 26.79 -12.42
CA ASP A 259 0.81 27.65 -12.76
C ASP A 259 0.80 28.10 -14.23
N SER A 260 1.99 28.31 -14.81
CA SER A 260 2.18 28.64 -16.23
C SER A 260 1.58 27.56 -17.15
N SER A 261 1.79 26.29 -16.79
CA SER A 261 1.25 25.14 -17.52
C SER A 261 -0.26 25.02 -17.34
N PHE A 262 -0.77 25.33 -16.15
CA PHE A 262 -2.20 25.24 -15.82
C PHE A 262 -3.08 26.07 -16.76
N GLN A 263 -2.70 27.30 -17.06
CA GLN A 263 -3.47 28.20 -17.94
C GLN A 263 -3.46 27.74 -19.40
N ALA A 264 -2.28 27.33 -19.91
CA ALA A 264 -2.14 26.81 -21.27
C ALA A 264 -3.01 25.56 -21.50
N ILE A 265 -3.02 24.64 -20.53
CA ILE A 265 -3.77 23.37 -20.59
C ILE A 265 -5.27 23.60 -20.47
N THR A 266 -5.69 24.49 -19.57
CA THR A 266 -7.11 24.86 -19.42
C THR A 266 -7.70 25.37 -20.75
N THR A 267 -6.88 26.04 -21.56
CA THR A 267 -7.27 26.53 -22.89
C THR A 267 -7.33 25.40 -23.93
N MET A 268 -6.40 24.44 -23.89
CA MET A 268 -6.32 23.35 -24.88
C MET A 268 -7.36 22.23 -24.66
N ILE A 269 -7.71 21.95 -23.40
CA ILE A 269 -8.47 20.73 -23.02
C ILE A 269 -9.84 21.06 -22.46
N SER A 270 -10.36 22.26 -22.77
CA SER A 270 -11.71 22.66 -22.36
C SER A 270 -12.74 21.60 -22.81
N PRO A 271 -13.58 21.06 -21.90
CA PRO A 271 -13.90 21.56 -20.56
C PRO A 271 -13.19 20.85 -19.37
N ILE A 272 -12.17 20.02 -19.61
CA ILE A 272 -11.52 19.23 -18.56
C ILE A 272 -10.65 20.13 -17.68
N LYS A 273 -10.98 20.23 -16.39
CA LYS A 273 -10.24 21.05 -15.43
C LYS A 273 -8.97 20.32 -14.95
N PRO A 274 -7.76 20.87 -15.18
CA PRO A 274 -6.52 20.30 -14.66
C PRO A 274 -6.41 20.43 -13.13
N ILE A 275 -5.62 19.55 -12.52
CA ILE A 275 -5.26 19.59 -11.10
C ILE A 275 -3.86 20.17 -10.95
N LEU A 276 -3.71 21.15 -10.06
CA LEU A 276 -2.44 21.81 -9.78
C LEU A 276 -1.73 21.15 -8.58
N PHE A 277 -0.49 20.70 -8.81
CA PHE A 277 0.40 20.08 -7.82
C PHE A 277 1.47 21.05 -7.29
N ALA A 278 1.18 22.36 -7.26
CA ALA A 278 2.03 23.35 -6.58
C ALA A 278 2.16 23.05 -5.08
N ASN A 279 1.06 22.60 -4.46
CA ASN A 279 1.04 21.98 -3.14
C ASN A 279 0.65 20.50 -3.28
N TRP A 280 1.60 19.61 -3.04
CA TRP A 280 1.41 18.17 -3.25
C TRP A 280 0.30 17.57 -2.39
N ALA A 281 0.08 18.09 -1.17
CA ALA A 281 -0.97 17.58 -0.29
C ALA A 281 -2.35 17.92 -0.83
N GLN A 282 -2.55 19.15 -1.29
CA GLN A 282 -3.81 19.59 -1.89
C GLN A 282 -4.05 18.90 -3.24
N GLY A 283 -3.04 18.90 -4.12
CA GLY A 283 -3.14 18.23 -5.43
C GLY A 283 -3.45 16.73 -5.29
N TRP A 284 -2.86 16.07 -4.29
CA TRP A 284 -3.17 14.67 -3.98
C TRP A 284 -4.62 14.47 -3.53
N GLN A 285 -5.14 15.33 -2.65
CA GLN A 285 -6.54 15.25 -2.21
C GLN A 285 -7.51 15.44 -3.38
N GLU A 286 -7.25 16.41 -4.26
CA GLU A 286 -8.05 16.63 -5.45
C GLU A 286 -7.97 15.46 -6.44
N LEU A 287 -6.78 14.87 -6.62
CA LEU A 287 -6.59 13.71 -7.49
C LEU A 287 -7.37 12.49 -6.99
N ILE A 288 -7.25 12.14 -5.71
CA ILE A 288 -7.96 10.98 -5.15
C ILE A 288 -9.48 11.16 -5.27
N GLN A 289 -10.00 12.35 -4.98
CA GLN A 289 -11.43 12.62 -5.16
C GLN A 289 -11.90 12.47 -6.60
N GLN A 290 -11.04 12.73 -7.60
CA GLN A 290 -11.37 12.49 -9.00
C GLN A 290 -11.29 11.01 -9.37
N VAL A 291 -10.25 10.32 -8.92
CA VAL A 291 -10.06 8.88 -9.15
C VAL A 291 -11.20 8.06 -8.52
N GLU A 292 -11.64 8.39 -7.31
CA GLU A 292 -12.78 7.71 -6.66
C GLU A 292 -14.07 7.83 -7.49
N LYS A 293 -14.26 8.95 -8.20
CA LYS A 293 -15.43 9.18 -9.06
C LYS A 293 -15.38 8.38 -10.36
N THR A 294 -14.23 7.84 -10.76
CA THR A 294 -14.13 7.01 -11.98
C THR A 294 -14.67 5.60 -11.75
N GLY A 295 -14.96 5.22 -10.50
CA GLY A 295 -15.48 3.90 -10.15
C GLY A 295 -14.45 2.78 -10.30
N CYS A 296 -13.16 3.12 -10.35
CA CYS A 296 -12.08 2.14 -10.45
C CYS A 296 -12.08 1.20 -9.24
N ALA A 297 -11.95 -0.11 -9.51
CA ALA A 297 -11.96 -1.12 -8.48
C ALA A 297 -10.79 -0.91 -7.48
N CYS A 298 -11.13 -0.73 -6.20
CA CYS A 298 -10.17 -0.63 -5.11
C CYS A 298 -10.05 -1.99 -4.42
N ASP A 299 -9.58 -2.97 -5.20
CA ASP A 299 -9.63 -4.38 -4.83
C ASP A 299 -8.34 -4.87 -4.17
N LEU A 300 -7.32 -4.02 -3.97
CA LEU A 300 -6.14 -4.40 -3.21
C LEU A 300 -6.44 -4.24 -1.71
N PRO A 301 -6.83 -5.31 -0.98
CA PRO A 301 -7.12 -5.22 0.45
C PRO A 301 -5.82 -4.96 1.26
N THR A 302 -4.69 -5.01 0.56
CA THR A 302 -3.33 -4.89 1.05
C THR A 302 -2.52 -3.83 0.30
N GLY A 303 -3.12 -2.72 -0.15
CA GLY A 303 -2.40 -1.64 -0.86
C GLY A 303 -1.12 -1.17 -0.13
N LYS A 304 -1.16 -1.10 1.20
CA LYS A 304 0.01 -0.85 2.07
C LYS A 304 1.12 -1.90 1.96
N VAL A 305 0.77 -3.17 1.77
CA VAL A 305 1.73 -4.28 1.54
C VAL A 305 2.26 -4.22 0.11
N SER A 306 1.42 -3.95 -0.89
CA SER A 306 1.84 -3.79 -2.29
C SER A 306 2.81 -2.63 -2.46
N ALA A 307 2.57 -1.48 -1.82
CA ALA A 307 3.50 -0.36 -1.81
C ALA A 307 4.84 -0.68 -1.12
N SER A 308 4.82 -1.57 -0.11
CA SER A 308 6.05 -2.07 0.51
C SER A 308 6.84 -3.01 -0.42
N ARG A 309 6.16 -3.75 -1.31
CA ARG A 309 6.79 -4.61 -2.33
C ARG A 309 7.46 -3.79 -3.44
N VAL A 310 6.86 -2.68 -3.88
CA VAL A 310 7.44 -1.78 -4.89
C VAL A 310 8.76 -1.15 -4.43
N ASN A 311 8.97 -1.01 -3.12
CA ASN A 311 10.19 -0.41 -2.56
C ASN A 311 11.36 -1.39 -2.44
N PHE A 312 11.08 -2.69 -2.47
CA PHE A 312 12.12 -3.72 -2.57
C PHE A 312 12.19 -4.17 -4.03
N ALA A 313 13.20 -3.67 -4.75
CA ALA A 313 13.53 -4.18 -6.09
C ALA A 313 13.76 -5.70 -6.11
N ASP A 314 13.99 -6.30 -4.94
CA ASP A 314 14.12 -7.72 -4.74
C ASP A 314 13.27 -8.19 -3.53
N GLU A 315 12.14 -8.84 -3.83
CA GLU A 315 11.25 -9.45 -2.83
C GLU A 315 11.98 -10.56 -2.02
N SER A 316 13.16 -11.03 -2.43
CA SER A 316 13.95 -12.05 -1.72
C SER A 316 14.33 -11.63 -0.29
N PHE A 317 14.53 -10.33 -0.05
CA PHE A 317 14.85 -9.80 1.28
C PHE A 317 13.67 -9.80 2.25
N LEU A 318 12.46 -10.14 1.79
CA LEU A 318 11.25 -10.21 2.61
C LEU A 318 10.82 -11.66 2.81
N ASN A 319 10.49 -11.99 4.06
CA ASN A 319 9.86 -13.26 4.42
C ASN A 319 8.38 -13.01 4.74
N PHE A 320 7.51 -13.38 3.82
CA PHE A 320 6.06 -13.24 3.93
C PHE A 320 5.40 -14.34 4.77
N LYS A 321 6.14 -15.40 5.14
CA LYS A 321 5.63 -16.49 5.98
C LYS A 321 5.92 -16.26 7.47
N LYS A 322 6.74 -15.27 7.81
CA LYS A 322 7.19 -15.01 9.18
C LYS A 322 6.76 -13.63 9.64
N THR A 323 6.05 -13.58 10.76
CA THR A 323 5.70 -12.31 11.41
C THR A 323 6.89 -11.75 12.17
N SER A 324 7.00 -10.42 12.25
CA SER A 324 8.01 -9.74 13.07
C SER A 324 7.36 -8.79 14.07
N LEU A 325 8.01 -8.61 15.22
CA LEU A 325 7.66 -7.54 16.14
C LEU A 325 8.37 -6.26 15.72
N VAL A 326 7.65 -5.15 15.71
CA VAL A 326 8.15 -3.81 15.47
C VAL A 326 7.90 -2.99 16.73
N VAL A 327 8.97 -2.41 17.26
CA VAL A 327 8.93 -1.69 18.52
C VAL A 327 9.00 -0.21 18.21
N SER A 328 8.04 0.55 18.72
CA SER A 328 8.01 1.98 18.50
C SER A 328 8.80 2.75 19.55
N ASN A 329 9.04 4.02 19.24
CA ASN A 329 9.47 5.05 20.18
C ASN A 329 8.28 5.80 20.80
N CYS A 330 7.10 5.17 20.83
CA CYS A 330 5.86 5.74 21.34
C CYS A 330 5.48 5.07 22.66
N LEU A 331 5.02 5.88 23.61
CA LEU A 331 4.44 5.44 24.88
C LEU A 331 2.97 5.84 24.96
N LYS A 332 2.17 4.95 25.57
CA LYS A 332 0.75 5.21 25.84
C LYS A 332 0.59 6.11 27.05
N ILE A 333 -0.17 7.19 26.90
CA ILE A 333 -0.60 8.03 28.03
C ILE A 333 -1.88 7.41 28.59
N VAL A 334 -1.80 6.82 29.77
CA VAL A 334 -2.92 6.08 30.38
C VAL A 334 -3.80 6.96 31.28
N LYS A 335 -3.26 8.06 31.80
CA LYS A 335 -4.01 8.98 32.66
C LYS A 335 -3.67 10.43 32.34
N ILE A 336 -4.72 11.21 32.09
CA ILE A 336 -4.66 12.66 31.89
C ILE A 336 -5.67 13.30 32.85
N PRO A 337 -5.28 14.31 33.65
CA PRO A 337 -6.21 15.06 34.48
C PRO A 337 -7.31 15.71 33.62
N GLN A 338 -8.57 15.50 33.97
CA GLN A 338 -9.72 16.06 33.23
C GLN A 338 -9.90 17.57 33.42
N THR A 339 -9.25 18.12 34.44
CA THR A 339 -9.42 19.51 34.86
C THR A 339 -8.16 20.30 34.56
N ILE A 340 -8.32 21.46 33.94
CA ILE A 340 -7.29 22.49 33.80
C ILE A 340 -7.61 23.62 34.76
N TYR A 341 -6.66 23.91 35.64
CA TYR A 341 -6.71 25.08 36.50
C TYR A 341 -6.32 26.33 35.72
N ARG A 342 -7.07 27.39 35.98
CA ARG A 342 -6.97 28.66 35.29
C ARG A 342 -6.65 29.75 36.29
N TYR A 343 -5.66 30.55 35.95
CA TYR A 343 -5.02 31.48 36.86
C TYR A 343 -4.81 32.81 36.15
N ARG A 344 -5.20 33.92 36.79
CA ARG A 344 -4.98 35.26 36.23
C ARG A 344 -3.79 35.92 36.89
N LEU A 345 -2.92 36.50 36.07
CA LEU A 345 -1.83 37.36 36.54
C LEU A 345 -2.38 38.76 36.82
N SER A 346 -2.15 39.29 38.03
CA SER A 346 -2.35 40.72 38.30
C SER A 346 -1.34 41.50 37.45
N SER A 347 -1.84 42.38 36.59
CA SER A 347 -1.02 43.09 35.59
C SER A 347 0.03 43.99 36.24
N GLU A 348 1.27 43.52 36.22
CA GLU A 348 2.56 44.24 36.38
C GLU A 348 3.77 43.27 36.26
N ILE A 349 3.53 41.95 36.17
CA ILE A 349 4.57 40.90 36.15
C ILE A 349 4.88 40.39 34.73
N ALA A 350 4.32 41.02 33.68
CA ALA A 350 4.39 40.53 32.30
C ALA A 350 5.83 40.37 31.73
N ASP A 351 6.81 41.05 32.32
CA ASP A 351 8.23 41.00 31.91
C ASP A 351 9.14 40.14 32.80
N ARG A 352 8.62 39.41 33.80
CA ARG A 352 9.46 38.41 34.50
C ARG A 352 9.54 37.15 33.65
N ASP A 353 10.77 36.74 33.34
CA ASP A 353 11.01 35.46 32.68
C ASP A 353 10.49 34.33 33.59
N LEU A 354 9.35 33.75 33.23
CA LEU A 354 8.77 32.60 33.94
C LEU A 354 9.58 31.31 33.67
N SER A 355 10.73 31.38 32.99
CA SER A 355 11.64 30.26 32.77
C SER A 355 12.07 29.59 34.07
N ASP A 356 12.31 30.38 35.12
CA ASP A 356 12.75 29.91 36.45
C ASP A 356 11.79 28.88 37.07
N TYR A 357 10.51 28.90 36.69
CA TYR A 357 9.50 28.01 37.25
C TYR A 357 9.22 26.77 36.39
N LYS A 358 9.75 26.70 35.17
CA LYS A 358 9.50 25.58 34.23
C LYS A 358 10.04 24.25 34.74
N GLU A 359 11.02 24.28 35.64
CA GLU A 359 11.60 23.10 36.28
C GLU A 359 10.69 22.50 37.37
N GLN A 360 9.81 23.31 37.95
CA GLN A 360 8.99 22.95 39.12
C GLN A 360 7.50 22.86 38.80
N TRP A 361 7.02 23.53 37.75
CA TRP A 361 5.60 23.63 37.44
C TRP A 361 5.30 23.61 35.94
N ALA A 362 4.38 22.73 35.54
CA ALA A 362 4.02 22.55 34.13
C ALA A 362 2.83 23.46 33.81
N PHE A 363 3.11 24.59 33.18
CA PHE A 363 2.08 25.58 32.86
C PHE A 363 2.22 26.14 31.45
N ARG A 364 1.12 26.59 30.88
CA ARG A 364 1.05 27.37 29.64
C ARG A 364 0.66 28.80 29.98
N LEU A 365 1.43 29.76 29.47
CA LEU A 365 1.06 31.18 29.51
C LEU A 365 0.27 31.52 28.24
N ASN A 366 -0.88 32.17 28.41
CA ASN A 366 -1.72 32.67 27.34
C ASN A 366 -2.13 34.11 27.66
N ARG A 367 -1.38 35.09 27.13
CA ARG A 367 -1.50 36.51 27.51
C ARG A 367 -1.32 36.67 29.04
N ASN A 368 -2.38 37.04 29.77
CA ASN A 368 -2.35 37.23 31.22
C ASN A 368 -2.95 36.04 32.00
N GLU A 369 -3.08 34.89 31.34
CA GLU A 369 -3.68 33.70 31.91
C GLU A 369 -2.70 32.55 31.92
N ILE A 370 -2.64 31.84 33.05
CA ILE A 370 -1.86 30.62 33.22
C ILE A 370 -2.80 29.43 33.28
N LEU A 371 -2.49 28.40 32.47
CA LEU A 371 -3.21 27.13 32.41
C LEU A 371 -2.30 26.02 32.90
N SER A 372 -2.79 25.13 33.78
CA SER A 372 -2.03 23.97 34.25
C SER A 372 -2.95 22.83 34.68
N PHE A 373 -2.47 21.58 34.60
CA PHE A 373 -3.13 20.44 35.24
C PHE A 373 -2.97 20.43 36.77
N GLN A 374 -2.02 21.20 37.29
CA GLN A 374 -1.65 21.23 38.69
C GLN A 374 -1.72 22.65 39.24
N PRO A 375 -2.11 22.82 40.52
CA PRO A 375 -1.98 24.11 41.16
C PRO A 375 -0.50 24.55 41.22
N PRO A 376 -0.22 25.86 41.19
CA PRO A 376 1.14 26.36 41.35
C PRO A 376 1.69 25.93 42.72
N PRO A 377 3.00 25.61 42.79
CA PRO A 377 3.69 25.49 44.07
C PRO A 377 3.50 26.75 44.93
N GLU A 378 3.47 26.62 46.26
CA GLU A 378 3.16 27.73 47.18
C GLU A 378 4.12 28.92 47.02
N ASN A 379 5.41 28.66 46.82
CA ASN A 379 6.41 29.69 46.51
C ASN A 379 6.06 30.46 45.24
N VAL A 380 5.66 29.77 44.17
CA VAL A 380 5.28 30.38 42.89
C VAL A 380 4.00 31.20 43.03
N ARG A 381 3.01 30.67 43.75
CA ARG A 381 1.72 31.34 43.98
C ARG A 381 1.89 32.69 44.68
N SER A 382 2.73 32.74 45.71
CA SER A 382 3.01 33.97 46.47
C SER A 382 3.82 34.98 45.66
N ILE A 383 4.80 34.54 44.86
CA ILE A 383 5.67 35.44 44.08
C ILE A 383 4.92 36.07 42.89
N LEU A 384 4.06 35.29 42.23
CA LEU A 384 3.38 35.70 41.00
C LEU A 384 2.00 36.33 41.23
N ASN A 385 1.61 36.55 42.50
CA ASN A 385 0.31 37.10 42.92
C ASN A 385 -0.87 36.57 42.09
N ILE A 386 -0.95 35.25 42.00
CA ILE A 386 -1.85 34.57 41.07
C ILE A 386 -3.22 34.40 41.69
N GLU A 387 -4.26 34.92 41.03
CA GLU A 387 -5.64 34.69 41.40
C GLU A 387 -6.22 33.48 40.67
N GLY A 388 -6.72 32.50 41.45
CA GLY A 388 -7.42 31.34 40.92
C GLY A 388 -8.77 31.72 40.34
N THR A 389 -9.05 31.28 39.12
CA THR A 389 -10.36 31.41 38.49
C THR A 389 -11.02 30.04 38.35
N GLN A 390 -12.26 29.99 37.83
CA GLN A 390 -12.97 28.72 37.69
C GLN A 390 -12.18 27.73 36.82
N PRO A 391 -11.99 26.48 37.29
CA PRO A 391 -11.31 25.45 36.53
C PRO A 391 -12.16 24.96 35.35
N ILE A 392 -11.50 24.43 34.32
CA ILE A 392 -12.13 24.02 33.05
C ILE A 392 -12.06 22.48 32.94
N VAL A 393 -13.18 21.86 32.57
CA VAL A 393 -13.22 20.42 32.21
C VAL A 393 -13.03 20.30 30.71
N TRP A 394 -11.79 20.05 30.29
CA TRP A 394 -11.39 20.18 28.88
C TRP A 394 -12.01 19.14 27.95
N THR A 395 -12.58 18.05 28.48
CA THR A 395 -13.25 17.02 27.67
C THR A 395 -14.58 17.49 27.08
N LYS A 396 -15.14 18.61 27.57
CA LYS A 396 -16.42 19.16 27.11
C LYS A 396 -16.25 20.30 26.10
N ASP A 397 -15.08 20.94 26.08
CA ASP A 397 -14.84 22.15 25.30
C ASP A 397 -13.84 21.91 24.17
N SER A 398 -14.20 22.31 22.94
CA SER A 398 -13.28 22.21 21.79
C SER A 398 -12.14 23.24 21.84
N LYS A 399 -12.32 24.31 22.63
CA LYS A 399 -11.34 25.39 22.81
C LYS A 399 -11.17 25.75 24.27
N ILE A 400 -9.92 26.05 24.65
CA ILE A 400 -9.54 26.52 25.98
C ILE A 400 -8.86 27.87 25.78
N SER A 401 -9.48 28.93 26.30
CA SER A 401 -8.97 30.30 26.23
C SER A 401 -8.60 30.74 24.80
N GLY A 402 -9.46 30.39 23.83
CA GLY A 402 -9.30 30.70 22.41
C GLY A 402 -8.40 29.75 21.61
N SER A 403 -7.65 28.86 22.28
CA SER A 403 -6.80 27.86 21.62
C SER A 403 -7.52 26.51 21.51
N PRO A 404 -7.32 25.71 20.44
CA PRO A 404 -7.85 24.35 20.38
C PRO A 404 -7.40 23.50 21.58
N ALA A 405 -8.34 22.81 22.23
CA ALA A 405 -8.08 22.07 23.47
C ALA A 405 -6.91 21.08 23.31
N GLY A 406 -6.89 20.32 22.21
CA GLY A 406 -5.83 19.34 21.92
C GLY A 406 -4.41 19.92 21.95
N TYR A 407 -4.20 21.16 21.47
CA TYR A 407 -2.89 21.82 21.53
C TYR A 407 -2.51 22.22 22.95
N VAL A 408 -3.45 22.73 23.74
CA VAL A 408 -3.22 23.09 25.14
C VAL A 408 -2.84 21.84 25.94
N ILE A 409 -3.60 20.76 25.78
CA ILE A 409 -3.33 19.47 26.43
C ILE A 409 -1.97 18.91 26.02
N SER A 410 -1.66 18.90 24.72
CA SER A 410 -0.37 18.42 24.20
C SER A 410 0.81 19.18 24.78
N GLU A 411 0.70 20.51 24.92
CA GLU A 411 1.77 21.32 25.49
C GLU A 411 1.96 21.03 26.98
N LEU A 412 0.87 20.96 27.75
CA LEU A 412 0.91 20.69 29.19
C LEU A 412 1.46 19.29 29.49
N LEU A 413 1.06 18.27 28.71
CA LEU A 413 1.61 16.92 28.81
C LEU A 413 3.12 16.91 28.53
N ARG A 414 3.57 17.58 27.46
CA ARG A 414 5.00 17.69 27.15
C ARG A 414 5.78 18.36 28.29
N LYS A 415 5.24 19.45 28.86
CA LYS A 415 5.86 20.17 30.00
C LYS A 415 5.87 19.34 31.29
N ALA A 416 4.86 18.51 31.53
CA ALA A 416 4.87 17.59 32.65
C ALA A 416 6.02 16.57 32.53
N ILE A 417 6.21 15.98 31.35
CA ILE A 417 7.36 15.08 31.11
C ILE A 417 8.69 15.82 31.25
N PHE A 418 8.77 17.08 30.83
CA PHE A 418 9.97 17.91 31.05
C PHE A 418 10.32 18.03 32.54
N ILE A 419 9.33 18.21 33.41
CA ILE A 419 9.55 18.25 34.87
C ILE A 419 10.00 16.88 35.38
N LYS A 420 9.44 15.79 34.86
CA LYS A 420 9.89 14.43 35.23
C LYS A 420 11.38 14.22 34.93
N CYS A 421 11.84 14.68 33.76
CA CYS A 421 13.25 14.66 33.40
C CYS A 421 14.11 15.42 34.43
N TYR A 422 13.67 16.62 34.84
CA TYR A 422 14.36 17.42 35.85
C TYR A 422 14.39 16.72 37.21
N GLN A 423 13.28 16.14 37.66
CA GLN A 423 13.18 15.36 38.90
C GLN A 423 14.13 14.15 38.91
N LYS A 424 14.36 13.55 37.74
CA LYS A 424 15.33 12.45 37.57
C LYS A 424 16.77 12.94 37.33
N GLY A 425 17.01 14.25 37.41
CA GLY A 425 18.34 14.87 37.38
C GLY A 425 18.88 15.29 36.00
N LEU A 426 18.05 15.27 34.96
CA LEU A 426 18.46 15.83 33.65
C LEU A 426 18.57 17.35 33.74
N LYS A 427 19.54 17.91 33.01
CA LYS A 427 19.75 19.37 32.93
C LYS A 427 19.20 19.93 31.63
N TYR A 428 18.70 21.17 31.68
CA TYR A 428 18.28 21.91 30.50
C TYR A 428 19.40 22.83 30.00
N CYS A 429 19.51 22.98 28.68
CA CYS A 429 20.44 23.91 28.04
C CYS A 429 19.64 24.88 27.16
N SER A 430 19.61 26.16 27.55
CA SER A 430 18.86 27.22 26.87
C SER A 430 19.34 27.46 25.43
N GLU A 431 20.65 27.35 25.17
CA GLU A 431 21.23 27.55 23.83
C GLU A 431 20.79 26.49 22.82
N THR A 432 20.59 25.24 23.28
CA THR A 432 20.23 24.12 22.41
C THR A 432 18.74 23.74 22.50
N ASP A 433 18.02 24.28 23.48
CA ASP A 433 16.65 23.88 23.86
C ASP A 433 16.52 22.36 24.09
N LEU A 434 17.54 21.76 24.72
CA LEU A 434 17.60 20.33 25.02
C LEU A 434 17.72 20.04 26.51
N GLN A 435 16.95 19.06 26.98
CA GLN A 435 17.25 18.36 28.22
C GLN A 435 18.23 17.23 27.94
N TYR A 436 19.27 17.11 28.76
CA TYR A 436 20.32 16.12 28.56
C TYR A 436 20.73 15.45 29.87
N PHE A 437 21.29 14.25 29.75
CA PHE A 437 21.91 13.53 30.85
C PHE A 437 23.27 14.16 31.15
N PRO A 438 23.47 14.84 32.30
CA PRO A 438 24.78 15.39 32.65
C PRO A 438 25.75 14.28 33.07
N GLN A 439 27.05 14.59 33.03
CA GLN A 439 28.07 13.69 33.56
C GLN A 439 27.82 13.39 35.04
N ASN A 440 28.10 12.14 35.42
CA ASN A 440 28.00 11.60 36.77
C ASN A 440 26.59 11.53 37.36
N LEU A 441 25.53 11.75 36.56
CA LEU A 441 24.16 11.52 37.01
C LEU A 441 23.92 10.05 37.38
N VAL A 442 24.51 9.14 36.61
CA VAL A 442 24.43 7.69 36.82
C VAL A 442 25.82 7.09 36.88
N LYS A 443 25.96 5.95 37.57
CA LYS A 443 27.24 5.25 37.72
C LYS A 443 27.91 5.01 36.37
N ASN A 444 29.13 5.51 36.22
CA ASN A 444 29.94 5.40 35.01
C ASN A 444 29.23 5.94 33.75
N ASN A 445 28.33 6.92 33.89
CA ASN A 445 27.54 7.48 32.79
C ASN A 445 26.77 6.44 31.97
N ASN A 446 26.39 5.31 32.59
CA ASN A 446 25.70 4.20 31.94
C ASN A 446 24.27 4.05 32.47
N LEU A 447 23.30 4.23 31.57
CA LEU A 447 21.90 3.89 31.81
C LEU A 447 21.74 2.37 31.69
N ARG A 448 21.34 1.72 32.77
CA ARG A 448 21.02 0.30 32.79
C ARG A 448 19.56 0.12 32.39
N PHE A 449 19.29 -0.90 31.60
CA PHE A 449 17.94 -1.21 31.13
C PHE A 449 17.78 -2.70 30.83
N ILE A 450 16.54 -3.15 30.78
CA ILE A 450 16.15 -4.52 30.42
C ILE A 450 15.69 -4.50 28.96
N LYS A 451 16.26 -5.39 28.14
CA LYS A 451 15.87 -5.59 26.74
C LYS A 451 14.52 -6.30 26.67
N LEU A 452 13.90 -6.32 25.49
CA LEU A 452 12.59 -6.97 25.27
C LEU A 452 12.63 -8.49 25.47
N ASP A 453 13.81 -9.10 25.36
CA ASP A 453 14.07 -10.51 25.66
C ASP A 453 14.28 -10.79 27.16
N GLY A 454 14.13 -9.77 28.02
CA GLY A 454 14.35 -9.85 29.47
C GLY A 454 15.82 -9.74 29.91
N THR A 455 16.76 -9.71 28.97
CA THR A 455 18.18 -9.64 29.31
C THR A 455 18.63 -8.21 29.67
N LYS A 456 19.56 -8.09 30.62
CA LYS A 456 20.06 -6.79 31.08
C LYS A 456 21.11 -6.24 30.12
N SER A 457 21.09 -4.93 29.91
CA SER A 457 22.05 -4.21 29.08
C SER A 457 22.29 -2.80 29.61
N ARG A 458 23.19 -2.05 28.96
CA ARG A 458 23.51 -0.67 29.30
C ARG A 458 23.76 0.19 28.06
N VAL A 459 23.49 1.49 28.18
CA VAL A 459 23.86 2.52 27.20
C VAL A 459 24.61 3.63 27.91
N GLN A 460 25.75 4.03 27.34
CA GLN A 460 26.45 5.23 27.77
C GLN A 460 25.65 6.49 27.39
N CYS A 461 25.28 7.31 28.37
CA CYS A 461 24.50 8.53 28.17
C CYS A 461 25.37 9.76 27.89
N CYS A 462 26.63 9.76 28.27
CA CYS A 462 27.56 10.84 27.91
C CYS A 462 29.02 10.36 27.88
N GLY A 463 29.85 11.04 27.10
CA GLY A 463 31.27 10.75 26.97
C GLY A 463 31.97 11.65 25.96
N GLU A 464 33.23 11.32 25.68
CA GLU A 464 34.07 12.03 24.72
C GLU A 464 34.28 11.19 23.46
N GLN A 465 34.43 11.86 22.31
CA GLN A 465 34.74 11.25 21.03
C GLN A 465 35.80 12.04 20.27
N LYS A 466 36.59 11.32 19.48
CA LYS A 466 37.63 11.90 18.62
C LYS A 466 37.07 12.09 17.20
N TYR A 467 37.20 13.30 16.68
CA TYR A 467 36.86 13.67 15.32
C TYR A 467 38.15 14.00 14.56
N TRP A 468 38.44 13.28 13.48
CA TRP A 468 39.64 13.53 12.67
C TRP A 468 39.33 14.54 11.57
N LYS A 469 40.25 15.48 11.34
CA LYS A 469 40.31 16.37 10.18
C LYS A 469 41.72 16.33 9.59
N PRO A 470 41.91 16.68 8.30
CA PRO A 470 43.23 16.82 7.70
C PRO A 470 44.14 17.81 8.44
N SER A 471 43.55 18.85 9.04
CA SER A 471 44.25 19.87 9.84
C SER A 471 44.61 19.42 11.26
N GLY A 472 44.24 18.20 11.66
CA GLY A 472 44.43 17.68 13.02
C GLY A 472 43.17 17.04 13.59
N SER A 473 43.33 16.27 14.67
CA SER A 473 42.19 15.64 15.35
C SER A 473 41.69 16.49 16.51
N GLU A 474 40.37 16.66 16.58
CA GLU A 474 39.67 17.35 17.65
C GLU A 474 38.93 16.35 18.55
N ARG A 475 38.67 16.73 19.80
CA ARG A 475 37.76 16.00 20.69
C ARG A 475 36.50 16.80 20.93
N PHE A 476 35.38 16.10 21.09
CA PHE A 476 34.10 16.69 21.46
C PHE A 476 33.38 15.80 22.46
N CYS A 477 32.58 16.41 23.32
CA CYS A 477 31.73 15.70 24.28
C CYS A 477 30.33 15.53 23.68
N TYR A 478 29.69 14.41 24.01
CA TYR A 478 28.31 14.14 23.66
C TYR A 478 27.50 13.81 24.90
N PHE A 479 26.25 14.28 24.92
CA PHE A 479 25.28 14.01 25.97
C PHE A 479 23.96 13.60 25.34
N LEU A 480 23.45 12.44 25.74
CA LEU A 480 22.15 11.94 25.34
C LEU A 480 21.09 12.96 25.75
N ALA A 481 20.23 13.32 24.82
CA ALA A 481 19.22 14.35 25.02
C ALA A 481 17.85 13.84 24.53
N PRO A 482 16.99 13.33 25.43
CA PRO A 482 15.66 12.90 25.04
C PRO A 482 14.78 14.10 24.69
N SER A 483 14.08 14.03 23.56
CA SER A 483 13.16 15.07 23.10
C SER A 483 11.77 14.46 22.93
N PHE A 484 10.76 15.09 23.53
CA PHE A 484 9.41 14.55 23.59
C PHE A 484 8.43 15.35 22.75
N LYS A 485 7.55 14.64 22.04
CA LYS A 485 6.41 15.20 21.30
C LYS A 485 5.13 14.47 21.67
N ILE A 486 4.00 15.14 21.54
CA ILE A 486 2.69 14.51 21.69
C ILE A 486 2.06 14.36 20.32
N ARG A 487 1.58 13.14 20.02
CA ARG A 487 0.77 12.81 18.84
C ARG A 487 -0.69 12.63 19.28
N GLN A 488 -1.62 13.10 18.45
CA GLN A 488 -3.08 13.03 18.69
C GLN A 488 -3.80 12.09 17.71
N ASP A 489 -3.07 11.61 16.71
CA ASP A 489 -3.52 10.79 15.58
C ASP A 489 -3.09 9.32 15.72
N LEU A 490 -2.43 8.99 16.84
CA LEU A 490 -2.01 7.63 17.16
C LEU A 490 -2.90 7.12 18.29
N PHE A 491 -3.77 6.17 17.96
CA PHE A 491 -4.82 5.61 18.82
C PHE A 491 -5.90 6.65 19.16
N ASP A 492 -7.01 6.24 19.77
CA ASP A 492 -8.14 7.12 20.13
C ASP A 492 -7.80 8.19 21.20
N GLN A 493 -6.50 8.45 21.47
CA GLN A 493 -5.98 9.24 22.59
C GLN A 493 -4.64 9.94 22.26
N PHE A 494 -4.06 10.61 23.25
CA PHE A 494 -2.73 11.21 23.16
C PHE A 494 -1.62 10.16 23.37
N SER A 495 -0.57 10.22 22.54
CA SER A 495 0.61 9.36 22.63
C SER A 495 1.88 10.19 22.81
N LEU A 496 2.79 9.74 23.67
CA LEU A 496 4.10 10.38 23.88
C LEU A 496 5.13 9.76 22.94
N VAL A 497 5.79 10.58 22.13
CA VAL A 497 6.84 10.15 21.19
C VAL A 497 8.20 10.64 21.68
N LEU A 498 9.15 9.73 21.81
CA LEU A 498 10.54 10.05 22.15
C LEU A 498 11.42 10.09 20.89
N THR A 499 12.13 11.19 20.69
CA THR A 499 13.23 11.28 19.74
C THR A 499 14.55 11.39 20.50
N ILE A 500 15.49 10.50 20.18
CA ILE A 500 16.85 10.56 20.71
C ILE A 500 17.63 11.66 19.98
N ARG A 501 18.03 12.69 20.72
CA ARG A 501 18.96 13.74 20.27
C ARG A 501 20.25 13.68 21.07
N TYR A 502 21.21 14.53 20.69
CA TYR A 502 22.46 14.72 21.40
C TYR A 502 22.75 16.20 21.55
N ARG A 503 23.09 16.62 22.77
CA ARG A 503 23.80 17.87 23.00
C ARG A 503 25.29 17.57 22.76
N LEU A 504 25.91 18.33 21.86
CA LEU A 504 27.32 18.19 21.52
C LEU A 504 28.06 19.45 21.95
N THR A 505 29.20 19.27 22.59
CA THR A 505 30.04 20.39 23.05
C THR A 505 31.50 20.15 22.71
N ASP A 506 32.30 21.21 22.81
CA ASP A 506 33.74 21.06 22.96
C ASP A 506 34.10 20.42 24.32
N THR A 507 35.41 20.31 24.59
CA THR A 507 35.95 19.79 25.87
C THR A 507 35.78 20.77 27.04
N GLU A 508 35.49 22.04 26.77
CA GLU A 508 35.24 23.07 27.80
C GLU A 508 33.76 23.13 28.22
N GLY A 509 32.87 22.49 27.44
CA GLY A 509 31.44 22.38 27.71
C GLY A 509 30.57 23.34 26.90
N ASN A 510 31.15 24.11 25.98
CA ASN A 510 30.43 25.05 25.12
C ASN A 510 29.71 24.30 23.98
N PRO A 511 28.42 24.56 23.73
CA PRO A 511 27.68 23.94 22.63
C PRO A 511 28.34 24.17 21.26
N LEU A 512 28.46 23.10 20.48
CA LEU A 512 28.89 23.22 19.08
C LEU A 512 27.79 23.90 18.25
N ALA A 513 28.17 24.64 17.21
CA ALA A 513 27.25 25.41 16.37
C ALA A 513 27.28 25.00 14.89
N GLY A 514 26.19 25.31 14.17
CA GLY A 514 26.11 25.21 12.71
C GLY A 514 26.44 23.82 12.13
N ARG A 515 27.31 23.80 11.11
CA ARG A 515 27.68 22.57 10.38
C ARG A 515 28.46 21.57 11.23
N GLU A 516 29.04 22.01 12.35
CA GLU A 516 29.79 21.15 13.24
C GLU A 516 28.90 20.12 13.94
N ILE A 517 27.70 20.53 14.37
CA ILE A 517 26.72 19.62 14.98
C ILE A 517 26.43 18.44 14.04
N ALA A 518 26.18 18.72 12.77
CA ALA A 518 25.84 17.68 11.79
C ALA A 518 27.00 16.70 11.55
N SER A 519 28.22 17.21 11.39
CA SER A 519 29.43 16.37 11.17
C SER A 519 29.76 15.52 12.38
N ARG A 520 29.76 16.08 13.60
CA ARG A 520 30.06 15.35 14.84
C ARG A 520 28.96 14.35 15.19
N ARG A 521 27.69 14.69 14.94
CA ARG A 521 26.57 13.75 15.07
C ARG A 521 26.71 12.57 14.09
N LYS A 522 27.04 12.83 12.83
CA LYS A 522 27.28 11.77 11.83
C LYS A 522 28.41 10.85 12.29
N ARG A 523 29.53 11.41 12.78
CA ARG A 523 30.64 10.63 13.34
C ARG A 523 30.20 9.80 14.55
N LEU A 524 29.50 10.40 15.51
CA LEU A 524 29.01 9.71 16.71
C LEU A 524 28.11 8.52 16.37
N CYS A 525 27.23 8.70 15.38
CA CYS A 525 26.20 7.72 15.02
C CYS A 525 26.57 6.83 13.83
N GLN A 526 27.80 6.92 13.30
CA GLN A 526 28.19 6.34 12.01
C GLN A 526 27.93 4.82 11.92
N ASN A 527 28.05 4.11 13.05
CA ASN A 527 27.94 2.66 13.13
C ASN A 527 26.66 2.22 13.87
N TRP A 528 25.67 3.11 14.01
CA TRP A 528 24.46 2.81 14.78
C TRP A 528 23.33 2.31 13.90
N TRP A 529 23.03 1.04 14.10
CA TRP A 529 21.87 0.34 13.54
C TRP A 529 20.61 0.52 14.40
N ASN A 530 19.46 0.06 13.91
CA ASN A 530 18.16 0.20 14.59
C ASN A 530 18.18 -0.27 16.05
N HIS A 531 18.86 -1.37 16.38
CA HIS A 531 18.94 -1.84 17.77
C HIS A 531 19.69 -0.86 18.70
N HIS A 532 20.67 -0.11 18.19
CA HIS A 532 21.37 0.91 18.99
C HIS A 532 20.44 2.06 19.37
N TRP A 533 19.54 2.44 18.45
CA TRP A 533 18.49 3.45 18.71
C TRP A 533 17.42 2.90 19.65
N LEU A 534 16.99 1.66 19.46
CA LEU A 534 16.04 0.98 20.34
C LEU A 534 16.56 0.92 21.77
N TYR A 535 17.81 0.49 21.98
CA TYR A 535 18.41 0.39 23.32
C TYR A 535 18.45 1.72 24.06
N ARG A 536 18.77 2.82 23.36
CA ARG A 536 18.73 4.17 23.93
C ARG A 536 17.33 4.60 24.30
N THR A 537 16.36 4.27 23.44
CA THR A 537 14.94 4.56 23.66
C THR A 537 14.44 3.82 24.91
N LEU A 538 14.68 2.51 24.99
CA LEU A 538 14.33 1.70 26.17
C LEU A 538 15.03 2.19 27.44
N ALA A 539 16.31 2.54 27.35
CA ALA A 539 17.07 3.05 28.49
C ALA A 539 16.50 4.37 29.03
N VAL A 540 16.08 5.28 28.14
CA VAL A 540 15.43 6.54 28.56
C VAL A 540 14.07 6.26 29.20
N PHE A 541 13.24 5.41 28.59
CA PHE A 541 11.93 5.07 29.14
C PHE A 541 12.01 4.47 30.53
N GLN A 542 12.86 3.46 30.71
CA GLN A 542 13.03 2.79 32.00
C GLN A 542 13.71 3.68 33.04
N PHE A 543 14.62 4.58 32.64
CA PHE A 543 15.21 5.55 33.57
C PHE A 543 14.19 6.55 34.10
N LEU A 544 13.28 7.02 33.25
CA LEU A 544 12.24 7.98 33.64
C LEU A 544 11.08 7.34 34.39
N ALA A 545 10.89 6.02 34.25
CA ALA A 545 9.87 5.26 34.95
C ALA A 545 10.10 5.26 36.47
N ASP A 546 9.00 5.16 37.20
CA ASP A 546 8.97 4.87 38.63
C ASP A 546 8.89 3.34 38.84
N GLU A 547 8.94 2.89 40.10
CA GLU A 547 9.02 1.45 40.44
C GLU A 547 7.79 0.66 39.97
N ASP A 548 6.66 1.32 39.78
CA ASP A 548 5.40 0.78 39.27
C ASP A 548 5.36 0.64 37.73
N GLY A 549 6.45 1.02 37.03
CA GLY A 549 6.55 0.93 35.58
C GLY A 549 5.89 2.09 34.83
N PHE A 550 5.48 3.16 35.52
CA PHE A 550 4.90 4.35 34.92
C PHE A 550 5.84 5.55 35.01
N ILE A 551 5.81 6.40 33.99
CA ILE A 551 6.39 7.74 34.05
C ILE A 551 5.30 8.67 34.58
N SER A 552 5.32 8.89 35.89
CA SER A 552 4.26 9.61 36.59
C SER A 552 4.69 11.00 37.04
N THR A 553 3.77 11.97 36.95
CA THR A 553 3.94 13.33 37.48
C THR A 553 2.67 13.80 38.19
N GLY A 554 2.83 14.66 39.20
CA GLY A 554 1.75 15.20 40.03
C GLY A 554 1.68 14.58 41.41
N LYS A 555 1.27 15.38 42.39
CA LYS A 555 1.30 15.03 43.82
C LYS A 555 0.01 14.36 44.32
N SER A 556 -1.10 14.47 43.58
CA SER A 556 -2.41 13.94 43.97
C SER A 556 -3.03 13.10 42.85
N PRO A 557 -3.89 12.12 43.17
CA PRO A 557 -4.55 11.28 42.16
C PRO A 557 -5.35 12.05 41.10
N GLN A 558 -5.87 13.23 41.45
CA GLN A 558 -6.66 14.07 40.54
C GLN A 558 -5.77 14.86 39.56
N HIS A 559 -4.50 15.06 39.91
CA HIS A 559 -3.52 15.80 39.10
C HIS A 559 -2.47 14.90 38.45
N THR A 560 -2.59 13.58 38.64
CA THR A 560 -1.62 12.61 38.11
C THR A 560 -1.73 12.51 36.60
N ILE A 561 -0.60 12.71 35.94
CA ILE A 561 -0.37 12.27 34.56
C ILE A 561 0.45 11.00 34.65
N ALA A 562 -0.01 9.93 34.00
CA ALA A 562 0.70 8.65 33.95
C ALA A 562 0.89 8.20 32.51
N VAL A 563 2.13 7.83 32.19
CA VAL A 563 2.52 7.30 30.89
C VAL A 563 3.14 5.92 31.13
N GLN A 564 2.69 4.90 30.41
CA GLN A 564 3.28 3.56 30.51
C GLN A 564 4.70 3.61 29.95
N SER A 565 5.68 3.05 30.66
CA SER A 565 7.09 3.07 30.23
C SER A 565 7.43 2.03 29.15
N GLU A 566 6.55 1.04 28.96
CA GLU A 566 6.71 0.04 27.92
C GLU A 566 6.36 0.65 26.55
N PRO A 567 7.24 0.49 25.53
CA PRO A 567 6.95 0.96 24.20
C PRO A 567 5.76 0.23 23.60
N LEU A 568 5.05 0.91 22.70
CA LEU A 568 4.05 0.24 21.87
C LEU A 568 4.76 -0.74 20.93
N ILE A 569 4.30 -1.98 20.94
CA ILE A 569 4.79 -3.08 20.10
C ILE A 569 3.70 -3.44 19.10
N PHE A 570 4.11 -3.57 17.85
CA PHE A 570 3.25 -3.93 16.74
C PHE A 570 3.73 -5.25 16.14
N GLN A 571 2.81 -6.03 15.59
CA GLN A 571 3.14 -7.22 14.83
C GLN A 571 2.94 -6.94 13.35
N THR A 572 3.96 -7.23 12.54
CA THR A 572 3.89 -7.17 11.09
C THR A 572 3.71 -8.56 10.52
N SER A 573 2.96 -8.68 9.42
CA SER A 573 2.78 -9.93 8.66
C SER A 573 3.99 -10.33 7.81
N VAL A 574 5.03 -9.48 7.77
CA VAL A 574 6.25 -9.67 7.00
C VAL A 574 7.46 -9.42 7.89
N SER A 575 8.52 -10.20 7.71
CA SER A 575 9.82 -9.98 8.35
C SER A 575 10.93 -9.80 7.31
N VAL A 576 12.08 -9.25 7.72
CA VAL A 576 13.28 -9.20 6.87
C VAL A 576 13.96 -10.58 6.87
N ASN A 577 14.39 -11.05 5.70
CA ASN A 577 15.26 -12.22 5.59
C ASN A 577 16.70 -11.82 5.97
N GLN A 578 17.01 -11.97 7.26
CA GLN A 578 18.30 -11.54 7.81
C GLN A 578 19.48 -12.29 7.18
N SER A 579 19.32 -13.56 6.83
CA SER A 579 20.40 -14.37 6.23
C SER A 579 20.83 -13.82 4.87
N LEU A 580 19.87 -13.54 3.98
CA LEU A 580 20.14 -12.91 2.69
C LEU A 580 20.72 -11.50 2.84
N PHE A 581 20.25 -10.74 3.83
CA PHE A 581 20.79 -9.43 4.13
C PHE A 581 22.26 -9.50 4.60
N ASP A 582 22.60 -10.48 5.42
CA ASP A 582 23.97 -10.68 5.93
C ASP A 582 24.91 -11.18 4.81
N GLU A 583 24.44 -12.04 3.90
CA GLU A 583 25.16 -12.44 2.69
C GLU A 583 25.39 -11.26 1.73
N PHE A 584 24.35 -10.49 1.44
CA PHE A 584 24.46 -9.26 0.65
C PHE A 584 25.48 -8.29 1.25
N LYS A 585 25.48 -8.15 2.59
CA LYS A 585 26.44 -7.30 3.30
C LYS A 585 27.87 -7.81 3.19
N LYS A 586 28.10 -9.13 3.23
CA LYS A 586 29.42 -9.73 2.99
C LYS A 586 29.89 -9.45 1.58
N GLY A 587 29.07 -9.73 0.56
CA GLY A 587 29.44 -9.48 -0.83
C GLY A 587 29.71 -8.00 -1.12
N ARG A 588 28.93 -7.07 -0.56
CA ARG A 588 29.19 -5.63 -0.69
C ARG A 588 30.46 -5.20 0.03
N LYS A 589 30.79 -5.81 1.17
CA LYS A 589 32.03 -5.52 1.90
C LYS A 589 33.23 -6.04 1.12
N GLU A 590 33.15 -7.25 0.57
CA GLU A 590 34.19 -7.85 -0.28
C GLU A 590 34.46 -7.02 -1.54
N VAL A 591 33.41 -6.50 -2.20
CA VAL A 591 33.55 -5.60 -3.37
C VAL A 591 34.14 -4.24 -3.00
N LEU A 592 33.79 -3.69 -1.82
CA LEU A 592 34.39 -2.45 -1.35
C LEU A 592 35.86 -2.66 -0.97
N ASP A 593 36.18 -3.76 -0.28
CA ASP A 593 37.55 -4.09 0.14
C ASP A 593 38.43 -4.34 -1.12
N THR A 594 37.95 -5.03 -2.16
CA THR A 594 38.70 -5.17 -3.43
C THR A 594 38.85 -3.87 -4.22
N MET A 595 37.90 -2.94 -4.15
CA MET A 595 38.04 -1.61 -4.77
C MET A 595 39.03 -0.69 -4.03
N TYR A 596 39.35 -0.96 -2.76
CA TYR A 596 40.32 -0.18 -1.99
C TYR A 596 41.71 -0.85 -1.91
N ASP A 597 41.84 -2.13 -2.26
CA ASP A 597 43.13 -2.81 -2.36
C ASP A 597 43.84 -2.56 -3.72
N ASP A 598 43.12 -2.09 -4.76
CA ASP A 598 43.67 -1.85 -6.10
C ASP A 598 44.33 -0.45 -6.28
N ASP A 599 44.15 0.46 -5.31
CA ASP A 599 44.83 1.78 -5.27
C ASP A 599 46.19 1.73 -4.53
N GLY A 600 46.69 0.53 -4.20
CA GLY A 600 47.82 0.32 -3.29
C GLY A 600 49.11 -0.26 -3.89
N GLU A 601 49.15 -0.64 -5.18
CA GLU A 601 50.33 -1.22 -5.81
C GLU A 601 50.66 -0.57 -7.18
N GLU A 602 51.05 0.70 -7.15
CA GLU A 602 52.08 1.19 -8.09
C GLU A 602 53.34 1.52 -7.27
N GLU A 603 54.26 0.55 -7.22
CA GLU A 603 55.62 0.73 -6.70
C GLU A 603 56.40 1.75 -7.56
N VAL A 604 57.19 2.58 -6.86
CA VAL A 604 58.26 3.45 -7.38
C VAL A 604 59.43 2.63 -7.89
#